data_AF-A0A2S9AU51-F1
#
_entry.id   AF-A0A2S9AU51-F1
#
_cell.length_a   1.000
_cell.length_b   1.000
_cell.length_c   1.000
_cell.angle_alpha   90.00
_cell.angle_beta   90.00
_cell.angle_gamma   90.00
#
_symmetry.space_group_name_H-M   'P 1'
#
loop_
_entity.id
_entity.type
_entity.pdbx_description
1 polymer ?
#
loop_
_entity_poly.entity_id
_entity_poly.type
_entity_poly.pdbx_seq_one_letter_code
_entity_poly.pdbx_strand_id
1 'polypeptide(L)'
;MTDKISVNCRSMLTEAITRMSKMFEDKHFVVVSLRPGKDRTLDQNRLWFAMYKRISEMTQIGEPEDARRYCKLHFGVQVLLNEDAGFQADWYQVMRHLTYERKLSLMGGCNLFGPDGMPVTSLFNRSQGIKYTDRIVNYFTGQGVYFSDLLSQEAA
;
A
#
# COMPACT_ATOMS: atom_id res chain seq x y z
N MET A 1 -11.05 16.25 -6.85
CA MET A 1 -10.36 15.39 -5.88
C MET A 1 -11.07 15.53 -4.55
N THR A 2 -11.52 14.44 -3.95
CA THR A 2 -12.16 14.48 -2.62
C THR A 2 -11.06 14.46 -1.57
N ASP A 3 -10.87 15.55 -0.85
CA ASP A 3 -9.93 15.59 0.27
C ASP A 3 -10.41 14.65 1.38
N LYS A 4 -9.63 13.62 1.66
CA LYS A 4 -9.93 12.64 2.71
C LYS A 4 -9.04 12.92 3.93
N ILE A 5 -9.65 13.20 5.08
CA ILE A 5 -8.96 13.34 6.36
C ILE A 5 -9.30 12.16 7.27
N SER A 6 -8.27 11.49 7.80
CA SER A 6 -8.44 10.44 8.81
C SER A 6 -8.41 11.06 10.20
N VAL A 7 -9.55 11.08 10.87
CA VAL A 7 -9.69 11.63 12.23
C VAL A 7 -9.43 10.52 13.25
N ASN A 8 -8.19 10.42 13.74
CA ASN A 8 -7.76 9.38 14.68
C ASN A 8 -7.32 9.92 16.05
N CYS A 9 -7.26 11.24 16.23
CA CYS A 9 -6.90 11.89 17.49
C CYS A 9 -7.51 13.30 17.57
N ARG A 10 -7.39 13.94 18.75
CA ARG A 10 -8.03 15.24 19.02
C ARG A 10 -7.53 16.35 18.10
N SER A 11 -6.24 16.38 17.77
CA SER A 11 -5.69 17.39 16.86
C SER A 11 -6.25 17.23 15.44
N MET A 12 -6.34 15.99 14.93
CA MET A 12 -6.93 15.71 13.62
C MET A 12 -8.42 16.03 13.57
N LEU A 13 -9.14 15.91 14.69
CA LEU A 13 -10.53 16.35 14.80
C LEU A 13 -10.64 17.88 14.66
N THR A 14 -9.81 18.62 15.39
CA THR A 14 -9.76 20.09 15.28
C THR A 14 -9.44 20.53 13.85
N GLU A 15 -8.48 19.89 13.19
CA GLU A 15 -8.11 20.18 11.80
C GLU A 15 -9.28 19.93 10.83
N ALA A 16 -10.00 18.82 11.00
CA ALA A 16 -11.17 18.51 10.18
C ALA A 16 -12.26 19.58 10.32
N ILE A 17 -12.54 20.03 11.55
CA ILE A 17 -13.51 21.09 11.84
C ILE A 17 -13.05 22.40 11.19
N THR A 18 -11.79 22.80 11.36
CA THR A 18 -11.24 24.04 10.79
C THR A 18 -11.38 24.07 9.26
N ARG A 19 -11.04 22.96 8.58
CA ARG A 19 -11.17 22.86 7.12
C ARG A 19 -12.63 22.94 6.66
N MET A 20 -13.52 22.25 7.38
CA MET A 20 -14.95 22.28 7.10
C MET A 20 -15.52 23.69 7.24
N SER A 21 -15.21 24.39 8.34
CA SER A 21 -15.65 25.78 8.57
C SER A 21 -15.14 26.71 7.48
N LYS A 22 -13.86 26.62 7.12
CA LYS A 22 -13.26 27.45 6.07
C LYS A 22 -13.90 27.23 4.69
N MET A 23 -14.20 25.98 4.33
CA MET A 23 -14.90 25.68 3.07
C MET A 23 -16.33 26.23 3.07
N PHE A 24 -17.02 26.17 4.21
CA PHE A 24 -18.35 26.74 4.34
C PHE A 24 -18.34 28.27 4.26
N GLU A 25 -17.36 28.93 4.87
CA GLU A 25 -17.22 30.40 4.79
C GLU A 25 -16.98 30.88 3.35
N ASP A 26 -16.19 30.15 2.56
CA ASP A 26 -15.88 30.53 1.17
C ASP A 26 -17.02 30.16 0.19
N LYS A 27 -17.63 28.98 0.34
CA LYS A 27 -18.58 28.44 -0.65
C LYS A 27 -20.04 28.47 -0.20
N HIS A 28 -20.31 28.77 1.07
CA HIS A 28 -21.64 28.72 1.70
C HIS A 28 -22.35 27.36 1.66
N PHE A 29 -21.68 26.30 1.22
CA PHE A 29 -22.14 24.92 1.31
C PHE A 29 -20.96 23.96 1.41
N VAL A 30 -21.13 22.85 2.14
CA VAL A 30 -20.15 21.77 2.25
C VAL A 30 -20.87 20.42 2.22
N VAL A 31 -20.39 19.49 1.40
CA VAL A 31 -20.86 18.10 1.39
C VAL A 31 -19.90 17.25 2.21
N VAL A 32 -20.38 16.68 3.31
CA VAL A 32 -19.57 15.86 4.22
C VAL A 32 -19.96 14.39 4.09
N SER A 33 -18.98 13.52 3.89
CA SER A 33 -19.16 12.06 3.96
C SER A 33 -18.37 11.52 5.15
N LEU A 34 -19.07 10.98 6.14
CA LEU A 34 -18.49 10.34 7.31
C LEU A 34 -18.69 8.83 7.20
N ARG A 35 -17.63 8.07 7.44
CA ARG A 35 -17.73 6.61 7.59
C ARG A 35 -17.21 6.22 8.97
N PRO A 36 -18.02 5.54 9.80
CA PRO A 36 -17.53 5.05 11.07
C PRO A 36 -16.51 3.92 10.85
N GLY A 37 -15.56 3.81 11.77
CA GLY A 37 -14.48 2.81 11.71
C GLY A 37 -13.18 3.36 11.16
N LYS A 38 -12.09 2.65 11.47
CA LYS A 38 -10.76 2.96 10.94
C LYS A 38 -10.72 2.56 9.48
N ASP A 39 -10.10 3.39 8.64
CA ASP A 39 -9.88 3.02 7.25
C ASP A 39 -8.94 1.82 7.22
N ARG A 40 -9.49 0.62 7.01
CA ARG A 40 -8.72 -0.64 7.00
C ARG A 40 -7.55 -0.56 6.02
N THR A 41 -7.67 0.24 4.96
CA THR A 41 -6.58 0.47 4.00
C THR A 41 -5.36 1.13 4.68
N LEU A 42 -5.55 1.99 5.67
CA LEU A 42 -4.46 2.60 6.44
C LEU A 42 -3.80 1.61 7.42
N ASP A 43 -4.57 0.69 7.99
CA ASP A 43 -4.01 -0.40 8.82
C ASP A 43 -3.21 -1.37 7.97
N GLN A 44 -3.78 -1.87 6.87
CA GLN A 44 -3.08 -2.76 5.93
C GLN A 44 -1.79 -2.13 5.40
N ASN A 45 -1.80 -0.84 5.05
CA ASN A 45 -0.59 -0.14 4.65
C ASN A 45 0.44 -0.07 5.79
N ARG A 46 0.03 0.25 7.02
CA ARG A 46 0.92 0.24 8.18
C ARG A 46 1.54 -1.13 8.41
N LEU A 47 0.74 -2.20 8.35
CA LEU A 47 1.22 -3.57 8.46
C LEU A 47 2.26 -3.85 7.39
N TRP A 48 1.98 -3.56 6.12
CA TRP A 48 2.95 -3.79 5.04
C TRP A 48 4.25 -3.04 5.25
N PHE A 49 4.21 -1.76 5.65
CA PHE A 49 5.43 -1.01 5.98
C PHE A 49 6.21 -1.64 7.15
N ALA A 50 5.52 -2.10 8.20
CA ALA A 50 6.16 -2.80 9.30
C ALA A 50 6.78 -4.14 8.84
N MET A 51 6.10 -4.88 7.97
CA MET A 51 6.61 -6.11 7.38
C MET A 51 7.86 -5.85 6.52
N TYR A 52 7.86 -4.82 5.67
CA TYR A 52 9.03 -4.48 4.85
C TYR A 52 10.25 -4.15 5.72
N LYS A 53 10.03 -3.38 6.80
CA LYS A 53 11.07 -3.10 7.78
C LYS A 53 11.60 -4.38 8.43
N ARG A 54 10.72 -5.28 8.88
CA ARG A 54 11.12 -6.57 9.45
C ARG A 54 11.91 -7.42 8.45
N ILE A 55 11.50 -7.45 7.19
CA ILE A 55 12.20 -8.17 6.13
C ILE A 55 13.60 -7.59 5.92
N SER A 56 13.75 -6.25 5.85
CA SER A 56 15.08 -5.63 5.73
C SER A 56 15.99 -5.91 6.93
N GLU A 57 15.43 -6.00 8.15
CA GLU A 57 16.21 -6.27 9.37
C GLU A 57 16.66 -7.73 9.47
N MET A 58 15.91 -8.66 8.89
CA MET A 58 16.13 -10.11 9.06
C MET A 58 16.71 -10.80 7.82
N THR A 59 16.85 -10.09 6.70
CA THR A 59 17.35 -10.65 5.43
C THR A 59 18.42 -9.76 4.82
N GLN A 60 19.10 -10.24 3.78
CA GLN A 60 20.09 -9.45 3.03
C GLN A 60 19.47 -8.66 1.87
N ILE A 61 18.16 -8.39 1.89
CA ILE A 61 17.46 -7.73 0.79
C ILE A 61 17.83 -6.25 0.63
N GLY A 62 18.42 -5.64 1.67
CA GLY A 62 18.75 -4.22 1.72
C GLY A 62 17.82 -3.44 2.63
N GLU A 63 17.48 -2.22 2.25
CA GLU A 63 16.65 -1.29 3.03
C GLU A 63 15.15 -1.63 2.97
N PRO A 64 14.31 -1.06 3.85
CA PRO A 64 12.86 -1.30 3.81
C PRO A 64 12.22 -0.99 2.45
N GLU A 65 12.75 0.00 1.72
CA GLU A 65 12.28 0.34 0.37
C GLU A 65 12.68 -0.73 -0.66
N ASP A 66 13.82 -1.41 -0.49
CA ASP A 66 14.20 -2.57 -1.31
C ASP A 66 13.25 -3.74 -1.09
N ALA A 67 12.93 -4.02 0.18
CA ALA A 67 11.93 -5.02 0.54
C ALA A 67 10.56 -4.70 -0.07
N ARG A 68 10.14 -3.42 -0.01
CA ARG A 68 8.89 -2.95 -0.62
C ARG A 68 8.89 -3.17 -2.13
N ARG A 69 9.94 -2.75 -2.84
CA ARG A 69 10.07 -2.91 -4.31
C ARG A 69 10.00 -4.37 -4.70
N TYR A 70 10.74 -5.22 -3.99
CA TYR A 70 10.75 -6.66 -4.20
C TYR A 70 9.35 -7.26 -3.99
N CYS A 71 8.71 -6.97 -2.85
CA CYS A 71 7.40 -7.51 -2.54
C CYS A 71 6.35 -7.07 -3.56
N LYS A 72 6.35 -5.78 -3.97
CA LYS A 72 5.45 -5.28 -5.02
C LYS A 72 5.63 -6.06 -6.32
N LEU A 73 6.85 -6.24 -6.80
CA LEU A 73 7.12 -6.93 -8.06
C LEU A 73 6.77 -8.42 -8.00
N HIS A 74 7.18 -9.12 -6.94
CA HIS A 74 7.10 -10.59 -6.91
C HIS A 74 5.76 -11.10 -6.41
N PHE A 75 5.09 -10.40 -5.50
CA PHE A 75 3.81 -10.84 -4.96
C PHE A 75 2.67 -9.98 -5.46
N GLY A 76 2.86 -8.67 -5.47
CA GLY A 76 1.76 -7.73 -5.72
C GLY A 76 1.30 -7.76 -7.17
N VAL A 77 2.26 -7.66 -8.09
CA VAL A 77 2.00 -7.80 -9.53
C VAL A 77 1.38 -9.16 -9.82
N GLN A 78 1.92 -10.24 -9.23
CA GLN A 78 1.38 -11.59 -9.44
C GLN A 78 -0.07 -11.73 -8.97
N VAL A 79 -0.51 -11.02 -7.92
CA VAL A 79 -1.92 -11.00 -7.52
C VAL A 79 -2.78 -10.37 -8.61
N LEU A 80 -2.36 -9.23 -9.18
CA LEU A 80 -3.10 -8.57 -10.26
C LEU A 80 -3.11 -9.40 -11.55
N LEU A 81 -1.96 -9.97 -11.94
CA LEU A 81 -1.86 -10.80 -13.14
C LEU A 81 -2.82 -12.00 -13.12
N ASN A 82 -3.16 -12.52 -11.94
CA ASN A 82 -4.04 -13.67 -11.80
C ASN A 82 -5.53 -13.30 -11.74
N GLU A 83 -5.86 -12.07 -11.37
CA GLU A 83 -7.24 -11.68 -11.00
C GLU A 83 -7.80 -10.52 -11.83
N ASP A 84 -6.95 -9.87 -12.64
CA ASP A 84 -7.33 -8.79 -13.55
C ASP A 84 -6.75 -9.05 -14.94
N ALA A 85 -7.59 -9.55 -15.85
CA ALA A 85 -7.21 -9.86 -17.22
C ALA A 85 -6.79 -8.61 -18.02
N GLY A 86 -7.35 -7.44 -17.70
CA GLY A 86 -6.97 -6.18 -18.34
C GLY A 86 -5.56 -5.76 -17.93
N PHE A 87 -5.32 -5.73 -16.61
CA PHE A 87 -3.98 -5.47 -16.07
C PHE A 87 -2.95 -6.47 -16.61
N GLN A 88 -3.32 -7.75 -16.73
CA GLN A 88 -2.46 -8.78 -17.27
C GLN A 88 -2.04 -8.50 -18.72
N ALA A 89 -2.98 -8.17 -19.60
CA ALA A 89 -2.70 -7.86 -20.99
C ALA A 89 -1.75 -6.66 -21.13
N ASP A 90 -2.06 -5.57 -20.43
CA ASP A 90 -1.26 -4.34 -20.45
C ASP A 90 0.14 -4.57 -19.87
N TRP A 91 0.24 -5.32 -18.75
CA TRP A 91 1.52 -5.68 -18.16
C TRP A 91 2.41 -6.44 -19.14
N TYR A 92 1.86 -7.45 -19.83
CA TYR A 92 2.65 -8.23 -20.78
C TYR A 92 3.06 -7.42 -22.02
N GLN A 93 2.25 -6.45 -22.46
CA GLN A 93 2.62 -5.58 -23.57
C GLN A 93 3.74 -4.61 -23.17
N VAL A 94 3.66 -4.01 -21.98
CA VAL A 94 4.59 -2.94 -21.57
C VAL A 94 5.85 -3.50 -20.92
N MET A 95 5.71 -4.48 -20.02
CA MET A 95 6.80 -4.92 -19.14
C MET A 95 7.66 -6.03 -19.74
N ARG A 96 7.20 -6.76 -20.77
CA ARG A 96 7.89 -7.94 -21.29
C ARG A 96 9.34 -7.65 -21.71
N HIS A 97 9.58 -6.50 -22.32
CA HIS A 97 10.89 -6.12 -22.89
C HIS A 97 11.85 -5.51 -21.86
N LEU A 98 11.37 -5.22 -20.65
CA LEU A 98 12.18 -4.60 -19.61
C LEU A 98 13.00 -5.65 -18.85
N THR A 99 14.24 -5.30 -18.51
CA THR A 99 15.08 -6.13 -17.64
C THR A 99 14.48 -6.24 -16.24
N TYR A 100 14.92 -7.23 -15.47
CA TYR A 100 14.46 -7.42 -14.10
C TYR A 100 14.75 -6.20 -13.23
N GLU A 101 15.96 -5.65 -13.33
CA GLU A 101 16.43 -4.49 -12.58
C GLU A 101 15.58 -3.27 -12.94
N ARG A 102 15.24 -3.12 -14.23
CA ARG A 102 14.36 -2.04 -14.67
C ARG A 102 12.97 -2.18 -14.08
N LYS A 103 12.37 -3.37 -14.13
CA LYS A 103 11.07 -3.66 -13.50
C LYS A 103 11.09 -3.35 -12.01
N LEU A 104 12.13 -3.79 -11.29
CA LEU A 104 12.29 -3.55 -9.87
C LEU A 104 12.43 -2.06 -9.55
N SER A 105 13.20 -1.32 -10.36
CA SER A 105 13.36 0.14 -10.20
C SER A 105 12.03 0.89 -10.33
N LEU A 106 11.14 0.46 -11.24
CA LEU A 106 9.83 1.08 -11.46
C LEU A 106 8.84 0.83 -10.31
N MET A 107 9.08 -0.17 -9.46
CA MET A 107 8.25 -0.40 -8.26
C MET A 107 8.51 0.64 -7.17
N GLY A 108 9.67 1.30 -7.19
CA GLY A 108 10.01 2.40 -6.29
C GLY A 108 9.84 3.75 -6.97
N GLY A 109 10.12 4.81 -6.21
CA GLY A 109 9.95 6.18 -6.66
C GLY A 109 10.65 6.48 -7.99
N CYS A 110 9.92 7.03 -8.95
CA CYS A 110 10.47 7.48 -10.24
C CYS A 110 9.63 8.60 -10.85
N ASN A 111 10.20 9.31 -11.83
CA ASN A 111 9.54 10.47 -12.45
C ASN A 111 8.23 10.13 -13.20
N LEU A 112 8.02 8.87 -13.58
CA LEU A 112 6.83 8.43 -14.29
C LEU A 112 5.63 8.20 -13.36
N PHE A 113 5.88 7.65 -12.18
CA PHE A 113 4.84 7.19 -11.26
C PHE A 113 4.83 7.92 -9.92
N GLY A 114 5.75 8.88 -9.72
CA GLY A 114 5.90 9.62 -8.49
C GLY A 114 6.67 8.85 -7.41
N PRO A 115 6.62 9.32 -6.16
CA PRO A 115 7.45 8.79 -5.06
C PRO A 115 7.10 7.36 -4.67
N ASP A 116 5.88 6.91 -4.94
CA ASP A 116 5.41 5.57 -4.59
C ASP A 116 5.71 4.51 -5.67
N GLY A 117 6.22 4.92 -6.83
CA GLY A 117 6.45 4.01 -7.95
C GLY A 117 5.15 3.48 -8.56
N MET A 118 5.26 2.42 -9.36
CA MET A 118 4.13 1.85 -10.09
C MET A 118 2.97 1.49 -9.14
N PRO A 119 1.73 1.88 -9.49
CA PRO A 119 0.55 1.55 -8.70
C PRO A 119 0.25 0.05 -8.81
N VAL A 120 0.55 -0.70 -7.75
CA VAL A 120 0.27 -2.14 -7.65
C VAL A 120 -0.65 -2.36 -6.47
N THR A 121 -0.15 -2.14 -5.24
CA THR A 121 -0.91 -2.36 -4.01
C THR A 121 -2.08 -1.39 -3.84
N SER A 122 -2.02 -0.21 -4.46
CA SER A 122 -3.12 0.76 -4.47
C SER A 122 -4.29 0.33 -5.36
N LEU A 123 -4.08 -0.61 -6.29
CA LEU A 123 -5.13 -1.16 -7.15
C LEU A 123 -5.90 -2.30 -6.48
N PHE A 124 -5.43 -2.78 -5.33
CA PHE A 124 -6.01 -3.96 -4.70
C PHE A 124 -7.40 -3.69 -4.14
N ASN A 125 -8.30 -4.64 -4.40
CA ASN A 125 -9.46 -4.84 -3.54
C ASN A 125 -9.04 -5.54 -2.21
N ARG A 126 -10.00 -5.70 -1.29
CA ARG A 126 -9.75 -6.33 0.02
C ARG A 126 -9.11 -7.72 -0.10
N SER A 127 -9.68 -8.58 -0.95
CA SER A 127 -9.26 -9.98 -1.06
C SER A 127 -7.84 -10.08 -1.61
N GLN A 128 -7.52 -9.26 -2.61
CA GLN A 128 -6.18 -9.13 -3.18
C GLN A 128 -5.17 -8.65 -2.13
N GLY A 129 -5.54 -7.68 -1.28
CA GLY A 129 -4.70 -7.23 -0.17
C GLY A 129 -4.38 -8.32 0.84
N ILE A 130 -5.35 -9.18 1.18
CA ILE A 130 -5.12 -10.33 2.08
C ILE A 130 -4.16 -11.34 1.41
N LYS A 131 -4.42 -11.71 0.15
CA LYS A 131 -3.55 -12.61 -0.62
C LYS A 131 -2.11 -12.10 -0.71
N TYR A 132 -1.94 -10.78 -0.85
CA TYR A 132 -0.64 -10.16 -0.86
C TYR A 132 0.10 -10.33 0.48
N THR A 133 -0.57 -10.03 1.60
CA THR A 133 -0.02 -10.27 2.95
C THR A 133 0.37 -11.73 3.13
N ASP A 134 -0.52 -12.67 2.81
CA ASP A 134 -0.27 -14.11 2.97
C ASP A 134 0.93 -14.59 2.15
N ARG A 135 1.06 -14.11 0.90
CA ARG A 135 2.21 -14.44 0.04
C ARG A 135 3.53 -13.94 0.62
N ILE A 136 3.57 -12.72 1.17
CA ILE A 136 4.78 -12.19 1.83
C ILE A 136 5.13 -13.05 3.03
N VAL A 137 4.16 -13.32 3.92
CA VAL A 137 4.37 -14.13 5.13
C VAL A 137 4.89 -15.51 4.75
N ASN A 138 4.21 -16.22 3.86
CA ASN A 138 4.59 -17.57 3.46
C ASN A 138 6.01 -17.63 2.88
N TYR A 139 6.37 -16.68 2.01
CA TYR A 139 7.69 -16.66 1.40
C TYR A 139 8.80 -16.35 2.42
N PHE A 140 8.65 -15.28 3.19
CA PHE A 140 9.71 -14.82 4.08
C PHE A 140 9.79 -15.60 5.39
N THR A 141 8.70 -16.21 5.87
CA THR A 141 8.81 -17.18 6.97
C THR A 141 9.61 -18.42 6.55
N GLY A 142 9.51 -18.84 5.28
CA GLY A 142 10.41 -19.86 4.72
C GLY A 142 11.89 -19.44 4.70
N GLN A 143 12.18 -18.14 4.80
CA GLN A 143 13.53 -17.57 4.91
C GLN A 143 13.92 -17.21 6.36
N GLY A 144 13.12 -17.62 7.34
CA GLY A 144 13.39 -17.37 8.76
C GLY A 144 12.92 -16.01 9.28
N VAL A 145 12.10 -15.26 8.52
CA VAL A 145 11.49 -14.00 9.00
C VAL A 145 10.25 -14.29 9.84
N TYR A 146 10.21 -13.73 11.05
CA TYR A 146 9.08 -13.90 11.97
C TYR A 146 8.15 -12.69 11.92
N PHE A 147 6.85 -12.93 11.70
CA PHE A 147 5.80 -11.89 11.63
C PHE A 147 4.69 -12.01 12.69
N SER A 148 4.78 -12.98 13.59
CA SER A 148 3.68 -13.31 14.53
C SER A 148 3.23 -12.12 15.39
N ASP A 149 4.15 -11.27 15.82
CA ASP A 149 3.89 -10.05 16.58
C ASP A 149 3.17 -8.97 15.74
N LEU A 150 3.51 -8.86 14.46
CA LEU A 150 2.89 -7.89 13.55
C LEU A 150 1.48 -8.31 13.14
N LEU A 151 1.26 -9.61 12.92
CA LEU A 151 -0.05 -10.15 12.52
C LEU A 151 -1.04 -10.24 13.68
N SER A 152 -0.56 -10.40 14.91
CA SER A 152 -1.40 -10.44 16.12
C SER A 152 -1.87 -9.06 16.58
N GLN A 153 -1.12 -8.00 16.30
CA GLN A 153 -1.49 -6.61 16.65
C GLN A 153 -2.66 -6.05 15.82
N GLU A 154 -3.00 -6.63 14.67
CA GLU A 154 -4.18 -6.21 13.88
C GLU A 154 -5.48 -6.93 14.29
N ALA A 155 -5.41 -7.89 15.21
CA ALA A 155 -6.56 -8.61 15.74
C ALA A 155 -7.15 -7.99 17.03
N ALA A 156 -6.63 -6.84 17.49
CA ALA A 156 -7.06 -6.15 18.71
C ALA A 156 -7.51 -4.70 18.45
#